data_AF-A0A0F5JXY7-F1
#
_entry.id   AF-A0A0F5JXY7-F1
#
_cell.length_a   1.000
_cell.length_b   1.000
_cell.length_c   1.000
_cell.angle_alpha   90.00
_cell.angle_beta   90.00
_cell.angle_gamma   90.00
#
_symmetry.space_group_name_H-M   'P 1'
#
loop_
_entity.id
_entity.type
_entity.pdbx_description
1 polymer ?
#
loop_
_entity_poly.entity_id
_entity_poly.type
_entity_poly.pdbx_seq_one_letter_code
_entity_poly.pdbx_strand_id
1 'polypeptide(L)'
;MIVLFACGLLPRVAQAETCTATPTNLTFSNVSPISKASVNGTGSILVSCTWNSVTLTPTVLVCLDLTAPLPRTLSAGSNTLAYGLYTDNARTIPWGASTLNTTPLTVTLAKPSNGTTASATLTYYGQVTGNQPTVPTLNDATTTYSQTITAGQTALRAGFYLLGAPSCSTAASSGTFGFTVSAPVVNNCTIATTNVAFAAATGLTTPLTTTGSLSVTCTNNDAYRISLNAGTSGNIGARVMQSTAGNRINYQLYSDAARTVIWGDGTTGSAYTAVGTGLAQTVPVYGVVPAQTAPPPGSYTDTITATIVF
;
A
#
# COMPACT_ATOMS: atom_id res chain seq x y z
N MET A 1 27.81 17.29 78.80
CA MET A 1 27.97 17.40 77.33
C MET A 1 28.11 16.00 76.77
N ILE A 2 26.99 15.36 76.41
CA ILE A 2 26.98 14.09 75.67
C ILE A 2 26.15 14.38 74.42
N VAL A 3 26.82 14.47 73.28
CA VAL A 3 26.20 14.72 71.98
C VAL A 3 25.84 13.35 71.40
N LEU A 4 24.55 13.03 71.36
CA LEU A 4 24.02 11.91 70.57
C LEU A 4 24.06 12.31 69.09
N PHE A 5 24.94 11.67 68.31
CA PHE A 5 24.98 11.81 66.86
C PHE A 5 23.89 10.92 66.24
N ALA A 6 22.82 11.54 65.76
CA ALA A 6 21.77 10.87 65.00
C ALA A 6 22.31 10.49 63.61
N CYS A 7 22.50 9.19 63.38
CA CYS A 7 22.85 8.66 62.07
C CYS A 7 21.60 8.69 61.16
N GLY A 8 21.46 9.76 60.38
CA GLY A 8 20.42 9.90 59.37
C GLY A 8 20.68 8.96 58.18
N LEU A 9 20.00 7.81 58.15
CA LEU A 9 19.88 6.97 56.97
C LEU A 9 18.95 7.65 55.96
N LEU A 10 19.52 8.46 55.06
CA LEU A 10 18.84 8.88 53.84
C LEU A 10 18.60 7.63 52.96
N PRO A 11 17.39 7.42 52.41
CA PRO A 11 17.15 6.33 51.48
C PRO A 11 17.96 6.58 50.20
N ARG A 12 19.05 5.85 50.02
CA ARG A 12 19.73 5.77 48.73
C ARG A 12 18.79 5.06 47.77
N VAL A 13 18.24 5.80 46.82
CA VAL A 13 17.57 5.20 45.66
C VAL A 13 18.63 4.36 44.95
N ALA A 14 18.53 3.04 45.03
CA ALA A 14 19.40 2.14 44.29
C ALA A 14 19.13 2.39 42.79
N GLN A 15 20.07 3.03 42.10
CA GLN A 15 20.00 3.18 40.64
C GLN A 15 20.27 1.80 40.04
N ALA A 16 19.25 1.18 39.46
CA ALA A 16 19.39 -0.07 38.73
C ALA A 16 19.90 0.22 37.31
N GLU A 17 20.67 -0.70 36.74
CA GLU A 17 20.97 -0.67 35.30
C GLU A 17 19.65 -0.79 34.52
N THR A 18 19.45 0.05 33.52
CA THR A 18 18.15 0.16 32.84
C THR A 18 18.33 0.32 31.33
N CYS A 19 17.32 -0.11 30.58
CA CYS A 19 17.27 0.08 29.14
C CYS A 19 15.87 0.57 28.73
N THR A 20 15.81 1.46 27.76
CA THR A 20 14.57 1.99 27.18
C THR A 20 14.55 1.81 25.67
N ALA A 21 13.38 1.57 25.08
CA ALA A 21 13.17 1.55 23.63
C ALA A 21 12.19 2.64 23.22
N THR A 22 12.62 3.49 22.28
CA THR A 22 11.80 4.56 21.72
C THR A 22 11.62 4.33 20.22
N PRO A 23 10.47 3.76 19.79
CA PRO A 23 10.21 3.47 18.39
C PRO A 23 9.75 4.70 17.61
N THR A 24 9.97 4.69 16.30
CA THR A 24 9.29 5.55 15.35
C THR A 24 8.11 4.82 14.72
N ASN A 25 7.09 5.60 14.32
CA ASN A 25 5.97 5.06 13.54
C ASN A 25 6.45 4.66 12.14
N LEU A 26 5.97 3.53 11.65
CA LEU A 26 6.21 3.06 10.29
C LEU A 26 5.06 3.53 9.40
N THR A 27 5.36 4.33 8.38
CA THR A 27 4.38 4.69 7.36
C THR A 27 4.89 4.18 6.01
N PHE A 28 4.13 3.28 5.40
CA PHE A 28 4.40 2.84 4.03
C PHE A 28 4.08 3.95 3.03
N SER A 29 4.73 3.91 1.87
CA SER A 29 4.33 4.71 0.72
C SER A 29 2.95 4.28 0.20
N ASN A 30 2.39 5.06 -0.73
CA ASN A 30 1.11 4.76 -1.39
C ASN A 30 1.06 3.31 -1.90
N VAL A 31 0.03 2.59 -1.46
CA VAL A 31 -0.28 1.22 -1.87
C VAL A 31 -1.39 1.27 -2.90
N SER A 32 -1.13 0.74 -4.10
CA SER A 32 -2.17 0.47 -5.10
C SER A 32 -2.47 -1.04 -5.13
N PRO A 33 -3.62 -1.50 -4.60
CA PRO A 33 -3.96 -2.92 -4.51
C PRO A 33 -3.97 -3.62 -5.88
N ILE A 34 -4.39 -2.91 -6.92
CA ILE A 34 -4.49 -3.42 -8.30
C ILE A 34 -3.13 -3.65 -8.97
N SER A 35 -2.06 -3.03 -8.47
CA SER A 35 -0.69 -3.30 -8.95
C SER A 35 -0.21 -4.70 -8.55
N LYS A 36 -0.82 -5.29 -7.51
CA LYS A 36 -0.44 -6.55 -6.87
C LYS A 36 1.01 -6.59 -6.36
N ALA A 37 1.74 -5.47 -6.41
CA ALA A 37 3.10 -5.37 -5.94
C ALA A 37 3.14 -5.31 -4.40
N SER A 38 4.22 -5.81 -3.82
CA SER A 38 4.50 -5.56 -2.41
C SER A 38 5.03 -4.13 -2.23
N VAL A 39 4.70 -3.50 -1.09
CA VAL A 39 5.20 -2.16 -0.75
C VAL A 39 6.04 -2.26 0.52
N ASN A 40 7.28 -1.83 0.42
CA ASN A 40 8.25 -1.93 1.49
C ASN A 40 8.34 -0.64 2.30
N GLY A 41 8.71 -0.75 3.57
CA GLY A 41 8.99 0.39 4.44
C GLY A 41 10.02 0.02 5.51
N THR A 42 10.51 1.00 6.24
CA THR A 42 11.43 0.80 7.36
C THR A 42 11.01 1.67 8.53
N GLY A 43 11.11 1.11 9.73
CA GLY A 43 10.96 1.86 10.98
C GLY A 43 12.21 1.70 11.81
N SER A 44 12.35 2.53 12.83
CA SER A 44 13.52 2.54 13.70
C SER A 44 13.15 2.52 15.17
N ILE A 45 14.02 1.96 15.99
CA ILE A 45 13.89 1.95 17.45
C ILE A 45 15.21 2.40 18.05
N LEU A 46 15.17 3.54 18.74
CA LEU A 46 16.29 3.98 19.54
C LEU A 46 16.29 3.21 20.86
N VAL A 47 17.31 2.37 21.05
CA VAL A 47 17.57 1.69 22.32
C VAL A 47 18.63 2.49 23.07
N SER A 48 18.36 2.81 24.33
CA SER A 48 19.29 3.48 25.23
C SER A 48 19.41 2.70 26.51
N CYS A 49 20.62 2.33 26.90
CA CYS A 49 20.91 1.64 28.15
C CYS A 49 21.82 2.48 29.03
N THR A 50 21.55 2.49 30.33
CA THR A 50 22.31 3.21 31.34
C THR A 50 22.85 2.22 32.38
N TRP A 51 24.15 2.30 32.61
CA TRP A 51 24.88 1.52 33.61
C TRP A 51 25.13 2.37 34.85
N ASN A 52 25.41 1.70 35.97
CA ASN A 52 25.97 2.35 37.14
C ASN A 52 27.39 2.88 36.87
N SER A 53 27.81 3.93 37.59
CA SER A 53 29.15 4.53 37.44
C SER A 53 30.28 3.52 37.63
N VAL A 54 30.08 2.52 38.50
CA VAL A 54 30.89 1.30 38.58
C VAL A 54 29.96 0.12 38.25
N THR A 55 30.33 -0.69 37.27
CA THR A 55 29.57 -1.89 36.89
C THR A 55 30.54 -3.05 36.69
N LEU A 56 30.11 -4.25 37.09
CA LEU A 56 30.79 -5.50 36.78
C LEU A 56 30.21 -6.14 35.52
N THR A 57 29.19 -5.56 34.90
CA THR A 57 28.47 -6.06 33.73
C THR A 57 28.50 -5.02 32.62
N PRO A 58 29.68 -4.74 32.04
CA PRO A 58 29.88 -3.62 31.11
C PRO A 58 29.16 -3.81 29.78
N THR A 59 28.65 -5.00 29.48
CA THR A 59 27.96 -5.31 28.22
C THR A 59 26.52 -5.66 28.50
N VAL A 60 25.61 -5.27 27.60
CA VAL A 60 24.19 -5.62 27.66
C VAL A 60 23.74 -6.17 26.31
N LEU A 61 23.08 -7.33 26.35
CA LEU A 61 22.26 -7.80 25.24
C LEU A 61 20.83 -7.28 25.44
N VAL A 62 20.32 -6.54 24.47
CA VAL A 62 18.93 -6.09 24.43
C VAL A 62 18.19 -6.87 23.35
N CYS A 63 17.02 -7.39 23.70
CA CYS A 63 16.11 -8.08 22.80
C CYS A 63 14.75 -7.38 22.81
N LEU A 64 14.26 -7.02 21.63
CA LEU A 64 12.95 -6.40 21.45
C LEU A 64 11.99 -7.46 20.90
N ASP A 65 11.12 -7.94 21.77
CA ASP A 65 10.09 -8.92 21.46
C ASP A 65 8.86 -8.25 20.83
N LEU A 66 8.27 -8.91 19.85
CA LEU A 66 6.98 -8.57 19.27
C LEU A 66 6.05 -9.80 19.28
N THR A 67 5.03 -9.78 20.13
CA THR A 67 4.05 -10.85 20.31
C THR A 67 2.74 -10.59 19.57
N ALA A 68 2.67 -9.51 18.76
CA ALA A 68 1.53 -9.22 17.91
C ALA A 68 1.21 -10.43 16.99
N PRO A 69 -0.05 -10.93 16.97
CA PRO A 69 -0.42 -12.13 16.22
C PRO A 69 -0.06 -12.07 14.74
N LEU A 70 0.26 -13.24 14.17
CA LEU A 70 0.45 -13.44 12.74
C LEU A 70 -0.79 -14.16 12.14
N PRO A 71 -1.24 -13.81 10.92
CA PRO A 71 -0.75 -12.72 10.08
C PRO A 71 -1.11 -11.34 10.65
N ARG A 72 -0.27 -10.32 10.39
CA ARG A 72 -0.57 -8.95 10.81
C ARG A 72 -1.39 -8.25 9.74
N THR A 73 -2.34 -7.44 10.19
CA THR A 73 -3.22 -6.67 9.32
C THR A 73 -3.26 -5.22 9.78
N LEU A 74 -3.20 -4.31 8.81
CA LEU A 74 -3.64 -2.93 8.98
C LEU A 74 -5.15 -2.90 8.75
N SER A 75 -5.87 -2.02 9.46
CA SER A 75 -7.33 -1.96 9.41
C SER A 75 -7.85 -0.58 9.05
N ALA A 76 -8.98 -0.56 8.35
CA ALA A 76 -9.80 0.62 8.11
C ALA A 76 -11.27 0.20 8.21
N GLY A 77 -11.87 0.39 9.39
CA GLY A 77 -13.17 -0.22 9.71
C GLY A 77 -13.08 -1.75 9.73
N SER A 78 -13.97 -2.42 8.98
CA SER A 78 -13.94 -3.89 8.81
C SER A 78 -12.94 -4.37 7.75
N ASN A 79 -12.35 -3.46 6.97
CA ASN A 79 -11.43 -3.82 5.90
C ASN A 79 -10.02 -4.03 6.46
N THR A 80 -9.29 -4.96 5.86
CA THR A 80 -7.93 -5.30 6.29
C THR A 80 -6.96 -5.31 5.13
N LEU A 81 -5.73 -4.87 5.38
CA LEU A 81 -4.59 -4.94 4.48
C LEU A 81 -3.46 -5.72 5.17
N ALA A 82 -3.10 -6.88 4.64
CA ALA A 82 -2.07 -7.74 5.22
C ALA A 82 -0.67 -7.14 5.05
N TYR A 83 0.14 -7.28 6.09
CA TYR A 83 1.53 -6.84 6.10
C TYR A 83 2.39 -7.71 7.03
N GLY A 84 3.71 -7.55 6.93
CA GLY A 84 4.68 -8.18 7.80
C GLY A 84 5.68 -7.16 8.35
N LEU A 85 6.28 -7.50 9.49
CA LEU A 85 7.46 -6.83 10.04
C LEU A 85 8.57 -7.86 10.23
N TYR A 86 9.79 -7.48 9.87
CA TYR A 86 10.93 -8.37 9.70
C TYR A 86 12.18 -7.78 10.34
N THR A 87 13.07 -8.67 10.79
CA THR A 87 14.34 -8.28 11.40
C THR A 87 15.45 -8.08 10.36
N ASP A 88 15.25 -8.53 9.12
CA ASP A 88 16.22 -8.49 8.04
C ASP A 88 15.73 -7.69 6.83
N ASN A 89 16.67 -7.10 6.09
CA ASN A 89 16.35 -6.30 4.91
C ASN A 89 15.72 -7.11 3.76
N ALA A 90 15.97 -8.43 3.71
CA ALA A 90 15.38 -9.30 2.70
C ALA A 90 13.93 -9.68 3.03
N ARG A 91 13.41 -9.33 4.23
CA ARG A 91 12.05 -9.61 4.69
C ARG A 91 11.75 -11.11 4.72
N THR A 92 12.71 -11.88 5.21
CA THR A 92 12.63 -13.35 5.27
C THR A 92 12.46 -13.87 6.68
N ILE A 93 12.82 -13.07 7.69
CA ILE A 93 12.77 -13.42 9.11
C ILE A 93 11.71 -12.55 9.79
N PRO A 94 10.51 -13.09 10.05
CA PRO A 94 9.47 -12.34 10.75
C PRO A 94 9.95 -11.92 12.14
N TRP A 95 9.73 -10.66 12.47
CA TRP A 95 10.00 -10.15 13.80
C TRP A 95 9.00 -10.77 14.79
N GLY A 96 9.51 -11.55 15.73
CA GLY A 96 8.75 -12.23 16.77
C GLY A 96 9.29 -11.94 18.17
N ALA A 97 9.08 -12.87 19.08
CA ALA A 97 9.44 -12.80 20.49
C ALA A 97 10.20 -14.04 20.94
N SER A 98 11.21 -13.84 21.79
CA SER A 98 11.98 -14.93 22.40
C SER A 98 11.10 -15.86 23.25
N THR A 99 10.08 -15.31 23.90
CA THR A 99 9.08 -16.06 24.69
C THR A 99 8.21 -17.00 23.86
N LEU A 100 8.13 -16.77 22.55
CA LEU A 100 7.39 -17.61 21.60
C LEU A 100 8.33 -18.49 20.77
N ASN A 101 9.61 -18.61 21.13
CA ASN A 101 10.63 -19.30 20.36
C ASN A 101 10.74 -18.79 18.90
N THR A 102 10.54 -17.50 18.71
CA THR A 102 10.70 -16.80 17.41
C THR A 102 11.79 -15.74 17.51
N THR A 103 12.11 -15.06 16.42
CA THR A 103 13.28 -14.18 16.34
C THR A 103 12.97 -12.74 16.78
N PRO A 104 13.48 -12.26 17.93
CA PRO A 104 13.39 -10.86 18.31
C PRO A 104 14.43 -10.01 17.55
N LEU A 105 14.26 -8.68 17.56
CA LEU A 105 15.36 -7.77 17.21
C LEU A 105 16.36 -7.70 18.35
N THR A 106 17.65 -7.75 18.04
CA THR A 106 18.71 -7.77 19.06
C THR A 106 19.76 -6.71 18.82
N VAL A 107 20.23 -6.07 19.89
CA VAL A 107 21.43 -5.21 19.86
C VAL A 107 22.28 -5.46 21.09
N THR A 108 23.60 -5.43 20.91
CA THR A 108 24.55 -5.47 22.01
C THR A 108 25.15 -4.09 22.18
N LEU A 109 25.11 -3.56 23.40
CA LEU A 109 25.73 -2.28 23.76
C LEU A 109 26.79 -2.53 24.85
N ALA A 110 27.84 -1.71 24.82
CA ALA A 110 28.84 -1.69 25.86
C ALA A 110 28.84 -0.34 26.56
N LYS A 111 29.10 -0.34 27.86
CA LYS A 111 29.27 0.87 28.65
C LYS A 111 30.40 1.71 28.03
N PRO A 112 30.19 3.00 27.74
CA PRO A 112 31.22 3.85 27.17
C PRO A 112 32.34 4.11 28.20
N SER A 113 33.56 4.36 27.72
CA SER A 113 34.68 4.74 28.58
C SER A 113 34.45 6.08 29.29
N ASN A 114 33.72 6.98 28.62
CA ASN A 114 33.32 8.29 29.14
C ASN A 114 31.79 8.36 29.19
N GLY A 115 31.22 8.31 30.40
CA GLY A 115 29.79 8.36 30.65
C GLY A 115 29.19 7.02 31.10
N THR A 116 27.88 7.02 31.30
CA THR A 116 27.12 5.86 31.81
C THR A 116 26.06 5.37 30.85
N THR A 117 25.88 6.00 29.69
CA THR A 117 24.77 5.70 28.78
C THR A 117 25.29 5.45 27.37
N ALA A 118 24.83 4.37 26.75
CA ALA A 118 25.06 4.06 25.35
C ALA A 118 23.73 3.88 24.63
N SER A 119 23.69 4.26 23.36
CA SER A 119 22.49 4.14 22.53
C SER A 119 22.82 3.57 21.16
N ALA A 120 21.89 2.82 20.59
CA ALA A 120 21.92 2.40 19.19
C ALA A 120 20.52 2.44 18.58
N THR A 121 20.48 2.72 17.29
CA THR A 121 19.25 2.68 16.50
C THR A 121 19.17 1.36 15.77
N LEU A 122 18.15 0.57 16.09
CA LEU A 122 17.78 -0.64 15.36
C LEU A 122 16.81 -0.29 14.24
N THR A 123 17.06 -0.79 13.04
CA THR A 123 16.11 -0.71 11.93
C THR A 123 15.32 -2.01 11.85
N TYR A 124 14.00 -1.89 11.70
CA TYR A 124 13.12 -3.00 11.37
C TYR A 124 12.45 -2.76 10.01
N TYR A 125 12.11 -3.84 9.32
CA TYR A 125 11.68 -3.80 7.93
C TYR A 125 10.21 -4.16 7.83
N GLY A 126 9.41 -3.32 7.20
CA GLY A 126 8.01 -3.58 6.90
C GLY A 126 7.81 -4.01 5.46
N GLN A 127 6.77 -4.81 5.22
CA GLN A 127 6.26 -5.10 3.89
C GLN A 127 4.75 -5.26 3.91
N VAL A 128 4.03 -4.43 3.15
CA VAL A 128 2.65 -4.73 2.74
C VAL A 128 2.71 -5.88 1.74
N THR A 129 1.99 -6.95 2.04
CA THR A 129 1.99 -8.16 1.21
C THR A 129 1.40 -7.85 -0.16
N GLY A 130 2.02 -8.35 -1.24
CA GLY A 130 1.48 -8.23 -2.59
C GLY A 130 0.21 -9.05 -2.80
N ASN A 131 -0.37 -8.96 -4.01
CA ASN A 131 -1.52 -9.75 -4.44
C ASN A 131 -2.77 -9.65 -3.52
N GLN A 132 -3.12 -8.43 -3.11
CA GLN A 132 -4.35 -8.15 -2.34
C GLN A 132 -5.32 -7.25 -3.14
N PRO A 133 -5.75 -7.63 -4.35
CA PRO A 133 -6.44 -6.73 -5.28
C PRO A 133 -7.78 -6.20 -4.74
N THR A 134 -8.45 -6.95 -3.86
CA THR A 134 -9.78 -6.62 -3.35
C THR A 134 -9.76 -5.69 -2.13
N VAL A 135 -8.59 -5.22 -1.69
CA VAL A 135 -8.52 -4.21 -0.61
C VAL A 135 -9.15 -2.91 -1.10
N PRO A 136 -10.21 -2.41 -0.44
CA PRO A 136 -10.93 -1.26 -0.92
C PRO A 136 -10.37 0.07 -0.40
N THR A 137 -10.75 1.14 -1.07
CA THR A 137 -10.82 2.49 -0.50
C THR A 137 -12.23 2.75 0.07
N LEU A 138 -12.37 3.86 0.79
CA LEU A 138 -13.63 4.30 1.36
C LEU A 138 -13.95 5.69 0.83
N ASN A 139 -15.21 5.88 0.41
CA ASN A 139 -15.73 7.16 -0.09
C ASN A 139 -14.92 7.74 -1.27
N ASP A 140 -14.54 6.89 -2.22
CA ASP A 140 -13.83 7.27 -3.46
C ASP A 140 -12.51 8.02 -3.24
N ALA A 141 -11.88 7.83 -2.06
CA ALA A 141 -10.71 8.58 -1.63
C ALA A 141 -9.61 7.68 -1.04
N THR A 142 -8.38 8.20 -1.08
CA THR A 142 -7.23 7.55 -0.43
C THR A 142 -7.55 7.25 1.03
N THR A 143 -7.46 5.97 1.40
CA THR A 143 -7.84 5.48 2.72
C THR A 143 -6.63 5.02 3.50
N THR A 144 -6.42 5.58 4.69
CA THR A 144 -5.34 5.15 5.57
C THR A 144 -5.74 3.89 6.33
N TYR A 145 -5.02 2.81 6.08
CA TYR A 145 -5.08 1.59 6.90
C TYR A 145 -4.03 1.69 7.99
N SER A 146 -4.38 1.31 9.23
CA SER A 146 -3.43 1.36 10.35
C SER A 146 -3.57 0.21 11.33
N GLN A 147 -2.49 -0.05 12.05
CA GLN A 147 -2.47 -0.90 13.23
C GLN A 147 -1.62 -0.23 14.31
N THR A 148 -2.19 -0.08 15.50
CA THR A 148 -1.43 0.32 16.69
C THR A 148 -0.89 -0.93 17.37
N ILE A 149 0.44 -1.07 17.39
CA ILE A 149 1.13 -2.07 18.21
C ILE A 149 1.22 -1.49 19.62
N THR A 150 0.49 -2.10 20.54
CA THR A 150 0.39 -1.63 21.92
C THR A 150 1.58 -2.12 22.76
N ALA A 151 1.80 -1.44 23.89
CA ALA A 151 2.82 -1.84 24.86
C ALA A 151 2.60 -3.25 25.44
N GLY A 152 1.39 -3.82 25.36
CA GLY A 152 1.13 -5.20 25.78
C GLY A 152 1.59 -6.25 24.75
N GLN A 153 1.93 -5.83 23.53
CA GLN A 153 2.35 -6.71 22.43
C GLN A 153 3.86 -6.66 22.18
N THR A 154 4.59 -5.89 22.98
CA THR A 154 6.04 -5.77 22.86
C THR A 154 6.69 -5.92 24.23
N ALA A 155 7.94 -6.35 24.24
CA ALA A 155 8.75 -6.31 25.46
C ALA A 155 10.18 -5.94 25.12
N LEU A 156 10.78 -5.06 25.90
CA LEU A 156 12.21 -4.87 25.97
C LEU A 156 12.74 -5.85 27.03
N ARG A 157 13.64 -6.74 26.63
CA ARG A 157 14.39 -7.60 27.53
C ARG A 157 15.85 -7.18 27.51
N ALA A 158 16.46 -7.06 28.69
CA ALA A 158 17.87 -6.71 28.81
C ALA A 158 18.57 -7.71 29.73
N GLY A 159 19.74 -8.17 29.30
CA GLY A 159 20.63 -9.00 30.08
C GLY A 159 22.02 -8.37 30.13
N PHE A 160 22.36 -7.77 31.27
CA PHE A 160 23.68 -7.21 31.53
C PHE A 160 24.64 -8.34 31.94
N TYR A 161 25.86 -8.37 31.39
CA TYR A 161 26.81 -9.45 31.61
C TYR A 161 28.28 -9.00 31.55
N LEU A 162 29.16 -9.78 32.19
CA LEU A 162 30.61 -9.63 32.13
C LEU A 162 31.24 -10.58 31.11
N LEU A 163 30.96 -11.88 31.28
CA LEU A 163 31.44 -12.99 30.47
C LEU A 163 30.25 -13.82 30.03
N GLY A 164 30.22 -14.21 28.75
CA GLY A 164 29.13 -15.00 28.17
C GLY A 164 27.84 -14.19 27.99
N ALA A 165 27.42 -13.99 26.75
CA ALA A 165 26.15 -13.31 26.48
C ALA A 165 24.97 -14.19 26.95
N PRO A 166 23.98 -13.62 27.67
CA PRO A 166 22.74 -14.33 27.97
C PRO A 166 21.95 -14.57 26.66
N SER A 167 20.96 -15.45 26.71
CA SER A 167 20.00 -15.57 25.61
C SER A 167 18.84 -14.59 25.80
N CYS A 168 18.17 -14.21 24.72
CA CYS A 168 16.95 -13.40 24.81
C CYS A 168 15.83 -14.05 25.63
N SER A 169 15.84 -15.39 25.77
CA SER A 169 14.88 -16.14 26.56
C SER A 169 15.14 -16.07 28.08
N THR A 170 16.37 -15.77 28.50
CA THR A 170 16.75 -15.65 29.92
C THR A 170 16.92 -14.21 30.39
N ALA A 171 16.96 -13.25 29.45
CA ALA A 171 17.01 -11.82 29.76
C ALA A 171 15.74 -11.32 30.47
N ALA A 172 15.94 -10.48 31.50
CA ALA A 172 14.86 -9.92 32.29
C ALA A 172 14.06 -8.88 31.50
N SER A 173 12.74 -8.85 31.68
CA SER A 173 11.92 -7.77 31.12
C SER A 173 12.31 -6.44 31.78
N SER A 174 12.61 -5.45 30.96
CA SER A 174 13.11 -4.13 31.36
C SER A 174 12.25 -2.98 30.82
N GLY A 175 11.15 -3.28 30.13
CA GLY A 175 10.19 -2.30 29.65
C GLY A 175 9.33 -2.82 28.51
N THR A 176 8.49 -1.93 27.97
CA THR A 176 7.63 -2.16 26.80
C THR A 176 7.62 -0.90 25.93
N PHE A 177 7.13 -1.00 24.69
CA PHE A 177 7.07 0.13 23.77
C PHE A 177 5.89 0.01 22.80
N GLY A 178 5.35 1.12 22.32
CA GLY A 178 4.24 1.14 21.38
C GLY A 178 4.56 1.96 20.13
N PHE A 179 4.03 1.57 18.99
CA PHE A 179 4.18 2.30 17.74
C PHE A 179 3.00 2.01 16.82
N THR A 180 2.80 2.88 15.83
CA THR A 180 1.77 2.69 14.80
C THR A 180 2.41 2.33 13.48
N VAL A 181 1.80 1.37 12.79
CA VAL A 181 2.08 1.06 11.39
C VAL A 181 0.90 1.56 10.56
N SER A 182 1.17 2.24 9.45
CA SER A 182 0.12 2.73 8.56
C SER A 182 0.51 2.65 7.08
N ALA A 183 -0.49 2.53 6.22
CA ALA A 183 -0.34 2.54 4.77
C ALA A 183 -1.51 3.30 4.12
N PRO A 184 -1.25 4.33 3.30
CA PRO A 184 -2.28 4.93 2.47
C PRO A 184 -2.58 4.02 1.27
N VAL A 185 -3.80 3.50 1.19
CA VAL A 185 -4.33 2.81 0.01
C VAL A 185 -4.94 3.84 -0.92
N VAL A 186 -4.40 3.98 -2.12
CA VAL A 186 -4.80 5.03 -3.08
C VAL A 186 -5.82 4.54 -4.08
N ASN A 187 -6.70 5.45 -4.49
CA ASN A 187 -7.56 5.24 -5.65
C ASN A 187 -6.70 5.22 -6.92
N ASN A 188 -6.83 4.15 -7.70
CA ASN A 188 -6.09 3.93 -8.93
C ASN A 188 -6.91 3.08 -9.90
N CYS A 189 -6.72 3.32 -11.20
CA CYS A 189 -7.29 2.52 -12.27
C CYS A 189 -6.30 2.36 -13.42
N THR A 190 -6.35 1.21 -14.08
CA THR A 190 -5.66 0.96 -15.35
C THR A 190 -6.68 0.60 -16.42
N ILE A 191 -6.47 1.10 -17.64
CA ILE A 191 -7.29 0.81 -18.81
C ILE A 191 -6.41 0.25 -19.92
N ALA A 192 -6.87 -0.83 -20.54
CA ALA A 192 -6.33 -1.36 -21.79
C ALA A 192 -7.46 -1.45 -22.81
N THR A 193 -7.18 -1.13 -24.07
CA THR A 193 -8.19 -1.04 -25.13
C THR A 193 -7.93 -2.07 -26.21
N THR A 194 -8.97 -2.71 -26.74
CA THR A 194 -8.91 -3.41 -28.03
C THR A 194 -9.53 -2.53 -29.12
N ASN A 195 -8.95 -2.59 -30.32
CA ASN A 195 -9.44 -1.81 -31.45
C ASN A 195 -10.85 -2.28 -31.87
N VAL A 196 -11.71 -1.32 -32.20
CA VAL A 196 -13.00 -1.55 -32.84
C VAL A 196 -12.75 -1.63 -34.34
N ALA A 197 -12.79 -2.83 -34.91
CA ALA A 197 -12.57 -3.05 -36.34
C ALA A 197 -13.86 -3.47 -37.04
N PHE A 198 -14.23 -2.72 -38.08
CA PHE A 198 -15.32 -3.08 -38.98
C PHE A 198 -14.78 -3.96 -40.10
N ALA A 199 -15.56 -4.97 -40.51
CA ALA A 199 -15.20 -5.81 -41.65
C ALA A 199 -15.18 -4.98 -42.95
N ALA A 200 -14.33 -5.39 -43.90
CA ALA A 200 -14.31 -4.78 -45.23
C ALA A 200 -15.67 -4.97 -45.93
N ALA A 201 -16.15 -3.92 -46.60
CA ALA A 201 -17.40 -3.92 -47.33
C ALA A 201 -17.24 -3.27 -48.71
N THR A 202 -17.97 -3.79 -49.70
CA THR A 202 -17.97 -3.26 -51.07
C THR A 202 -18.88 -2.04 -51.24
N GLY A 203 -19.71 -1.75 -50.24
CA GLY A 203 -20.57 -0.59 -50.13
C GLY A 203 -21.15 -0.45 -48.72
N LEU A 204 -21.78 0.68 -48.42
CA LEU A 204 -22.35 1.00 -47.11
C LEU A 204 -23.87 1.16 -47.18
N THR A 205 -24.56 0.31 -47.94
CA THR A 205 -26.03 0.36 -48.09
C THR A 205 -26.78 -0.27 -46.91
N THR A 206 -26.08 -1.04 -46.08
CA THR A 206 -26.60 -1.60 -44.82
C THR A 206 -25.64 -1.25 -43.68
N PRO A 207 -26.15 -1.12 -42.44
CA PRO A 207 -25.28 -0.83 -41.30
C PRO A 207 -24.27 -1.96 -41.05
N LEU A 208 -23.00 -1.60 -40.85
CA LEU A 208 -21.99 -2.51 -40.34
C LEU A 208 -21.92 -2.38 -38.83
N THR A 209 -21.87 -3.49 -38.11
CA THR A 209 -21.73 -3.47 -36.66
C THR A 209 -20.55 -4.33 -36.22
N THR A 210 -19.92 -3.95 -35.11
CA THR A 210 -18.81 -4.68 -34.51
C THR A 210 -18.80 -4.44 -33.01
N THR A 211 -18.06 -5.25 -32.28
CA THR A 211 -17.87 -5.11 -30.83
C THR A 211 -16.38 -5.13 -30.52
N GLY A 212 -15.89 -4.05 -29.90
CA GLY A 212 -14.60 -4.01 -29.23
C GLY A 212 -14.78 -4.11 -27.72
N SER A 213 -13.70 -3.91 -26.97
CA SER A 213 -13.76 -3.94 -25.51
C SER A 213 -12.66 -3.12 -24.86
N LEU A 214 -12.95 -2.62 -23.67
CA LEU A 214 -11.97 -2.08 -22.73
C LEU A 214 -11.77 -3.11 -21.63
N SER A 215 -10.53 -3.32 -21.20
CA SER A 215 -10.20 -4.03 -19.96
C SER A 215 -9.81 -3.00 -18.91
N VAL A 216 -10.62 -2.89 -17.87
CA VAL A 216 -10.49 -1.85 -16.84
C VAL A 216 -10.29 -2.53 -15.50
N THR A 217 -9.25 -2.14 -14.77
CA THR A 217 -9.02 -2.60 -13.40
C THR A 217 -8.93 -1.38 -12.52
N CYS A 218 -9.93 -1.20 -11.65
CA CYS A 218 -10.00 -0.10 -10.70
C CYS A 218 -9.96 -0.64 -9.28
N THR A 219 -9.40 0.16 -8.37
CA THR A 219 -9.30 -0.18 -6.94
C THR A 219 -10.70 -0.47 -6.38
N ASN A 220 -10.79 -1.46 -5.50
CA ASN A 220 -12.08 -1.97 -5.05
C ASN A 220 -12.86 -0.86 -4.32
N ASN A 221 -14.16 -0.77 -4.57
CA ASN A 221 -15.07 0.22 -3.98
C ASN A 221 -14.83 1.69 -4.38
N ASP A 222 -13.96 1.95 -5.36
CA ASP A 222 -13.88 3.27 -6.00
C ASP A 222 -14.85 3.36 -7.18
N ALA A 223 -15.76 4.32 -7.14
CA ALA A 223 -16.57 4.71 -8.29
C ALA A 223 -15.66 5.29 -9.39
N TYR A 224 -15.98 4.95 -10.65
CA TYR A 224 -15.30 5.51 -11.80
C TYR A 224 -16.25 5.67 -12.98
N ARG A 225 -15.89 6.59 -13.89
CA ARG A 225 -16.53 6.70 -15.19
C ARG A 225 -15.52 6.68 -16.32
N ILE A 226 -15.93 6.15 -17.47
CA ILE A 226 -15.14 6.12 -18.69
C ILE A 226 -15.80 7.06 -19.70
N SER A 227 -15.06 8.07 -20.11
CA SER A 227 -15.46 9.05 -21.11
C SER A 227 -14.74 8.77 -22.44
N LEU A 228 -15.47 8.83 -23.55
CA LEU A 228 -14.91 8.75 -24.89
C LEU A 228 -14.98 10.13 -25.56
N ASN A 229 -13.86 10.60 -26.09
CA ASN A 229 -13.84 11.86 -26.84
C ASN A 229 -14.52 11.73 -28.23
N ALA A 230 -14.53 12.83 -28.98
CA ALA A 230 -15.13 12.88 -30.32
C ALA A 230 -14.22 12.36 -31.45
N GLY A 231 -13.02 11.87 -31.13
CA GLY A 231 -11.99 11.57 -32.12
C GLY A 231 -11.61 12.79 -32.95
N THR A 232 -11.25 12.55 -34.21
CA THR A 232 -10.87 13.60 -35.16
C THR A 232 -12.03 14.49 -35.60
N SER A 233 -13.28 14.09 -35.35
CA SER A 233 -14.48 14.82 -35.79
C SER A 233 -14.76 16.09 -34.98
N GLY A 234 -14.36 16.13 -33.70
CA GLY A 234 -14.77 17.17 -32.75
C GLY A 234 -16.25 17.12 -32.32
N ASN A 235 -17.05 16.17 -32.83
CA ASN A 235 -18.47 15.99 -32.48
C ASN A 235 -18.77 14.53 -32.06
N ILE A 236 -19.08 14.30 -30.78
CA ILE A 236 -19.41 12.96 -30.25
C ILE A 236 -20.63 12.34 -30.94
N GLY A 237 -21.65 13.14 -31.29
CA GLY A 237 -22.85 12.66 -31.97
C GLY A 237 -22.64 12.31 -33.44
N ALA A 238 -21.54 12.78 -34.04
CA ALA A 238 -21.25 12.64 -35.47
C ALA A 238 -19.77 12.29 -35.71
N ARG A 239 -19.29 11.19 -35.11
CA ARG A 239 -17.90 10.73 -35.29
C ARG A 239 -17.65 10.30 -36.73
N VAL A 240 -16.43 10.54 -37.21
CA VAL A 240 -16.00 10.17 -38.57
C VAL A 240 -14.65 9.47 -38.56
N MET A 241 -14.54 8.38 -39.31
CA MET A 241 -13.25 7.81 -39.71
C MET A 241 -12.78 8.50 -40.98
N GLN A 242 -11.49 8.76 -41.10
CA GLN A 242 -10.90 9.47 -42.24
C GLN A 242 -9.87 8.60 -42.95
N SER A 243 -9.83 8.70 -44.28
CA SER A 243 -8.72 8.15 -45.06
C SER A 243 -7.56 9.16 -45.15
N THR A 244 -6.40 8.71 -45.61
CA THR A 244 -5.25 9.59 -45.87
C THR A 244 -5.53 10.66 -46.92
N ALA A 245 -6.54 10.46 -47.77
CA ALA A 245 -6.99 11.43 -48.76
C ALA A 245 -8.07 12.41 -48.23
N GLY A 246 -8.44 12.30 -46.95
CA GLY A 246 -9.45 13.17 -46.31
C GLY A 246 -10.91 12.78 -46.57
N ASN A 247 -11.16 11.66 -47.26
CA ASN A 247 -12.51 11.10 -47.38
C ASN A 247 -13.01 10.63 -46.02
N ARG A 248 -14.33 10.68 -45.78
CA ARG A 248 -14.93 10.42 -44.46
C ARG A 248 -15.96 9.30 -44.50
N ILE A 249 -16.01 8.51 -43.43
CA ILE A 249 -17.08 7.55 -43.13
C ILE A 249 -17.65 7.88 -41.76
N ASN A 250 -18.95 8.12 -41.66
CA ASN A 250 -19.62 8.31 -40.36
C ASN A 250 -19.67 6.99 -39.60
N TYR A 251 -19.46 7.05 -38.30
CA TYR A 251 -19.62 5.92 -37.40
C TYR A 251 -20.06 6.40 -36.02
N GLN A 252 -20.48 5.46 -35.18
CA GLN A 252 -20.83 5.75 -33.79
C GLN A 252 -20.43 4.59 -32.87
N LEU A 253 -20.15 4.94 -31.61
CA LEU A 253 -19.85 4.02 -30.52
C LEU A 253 -20.93 4.13 -29.44
N TYR A 254 -21.39 2.98 -28.97
CA TYR A 254 -22.45 2.85 -27.98
C TYR A 254 -21.95 2.06 -26.77
N SER A 255 -22.54 2.36 -25.61
CA SER A 255 -22.23 1.69 -24.34
C SER A 255 -23.14 0.48 -24.05
N ASP A 256 -24.22 0.32 -24.82
CA ASP A 256 -25.21 -0.74 -24.68
C ASP A 256 -25.33 -1.61 -25.94
N ALA A 257 -25.68 -2.88 -25.75
CA ALA A 257 -25.81 -3.85 -26.85
C ALA A 257 -26.94 -3.49 -27.84
N ALA A 258 -27.98 -2.79 -27.37
CA ALA A 258 -29.07 -2.31 -28.20
C ALA A 258 -28.67 -1.09 -29.06
N ARG A 259 -27.49 -0.50 -28.82
CA ARG A 259 -26.93 0.64 -29.56
C ARG A 259 -27.86 1.86 -29.51
N THR A 260 -28.35 2.16 -28.32
CA THR A 260 -29.29 3.26 -28.08
C THR A 260 -28.63 4.41 -27.31
N VAL A 261 -27.55 4.13 -26.59
CA VAL A 261 -26.84 5.08 -25.73
C VAL A 261 -25.48 5.39 -26.32
N ILE A 262 -25.37 6.53 -27.02
CA ILE A 262 -24.10 7.04 -27.55
C ILE A 262 -23.12 7.21 -26.39
N TRP A 263 -21.97 6.57 -26.50
CA TRP A 263 -20.93 6.66 -25.49
C TRP A 263 -20.08 7.90 -25.75
N GLY A 264 -20.18 8.87 -24.85
CA GLY A 264 -19.51 10.16 -24.93
C GLY A 264 -18.75 10.51 -23.65
N ASP A 265 -18.74 11.80 -23.34
CA ASP A 265 -17.98 12.41 -22.25
C ASP A 265 -18.82 12.71 -20.99
N GLY A 266 -20.10 12.33 -20.98
CA GLY A 266 -21.06 12.65 -19.94
C GLY A 266 -21.76 14.00 -20.11
N THR A 267 -21.48 14.76 -21.17
CA THR A 267 -22.13 16.04 -21.47
C THR A 267 -22.89 16.00 -22.80
N THR A 268 -22.22 15.56 -23.87
CA THR A 268 -22.78 15.49 -25.23
C THR A 268 -23.13 14.05 -25.65
N GLY A 269 -22.79 13.07 -24.79
CA GLY A 269 -23.19 11.67 -24.82
C GLY A 269 -22.99 11.05 -23.43
N SER A 270 -23.53 9.86 -23.18
CA SER A 270 -23.46 9.24 -21.85
C SER A 270 -22.05 8.72 -21.56
N ALA A 271 -21.55 8.95 -20.34
CA ALA A 271 -20.36 8.26 -19.85
C ALA A 271 -20.75 6.88 -19.28
N TYR A 272 -19.87 5.90 -19.43
CA TYR A 272 -20.04 4.61 -18.77
C TYR A 272 -19.62 4.73 -17.31
N THR A 273 -20.43 4.28 -16.36
CA THR A 273 -20.16 4.37 -14.92
C THR A 273 -20.14 2.99 -14.29
N ALA A 274 -19.19 2.74 -13.41
CA ALA A 274 -19.10 1.49 -12.65
C ALA A 274 -18.35 1.72 -11.32
N VAL A 275 -18.31 0.68 -10.49
CA VAL A 275 -17.50 0.65 -9.27
C VAL A 275 -16.42 -0.41 -9.43
N GLY A 276 -15.19 -0.07 -9.05
CA GLY A 276 -14.04 -0.94 -9.11
C GLY A 276 -14.23 -2.15 -8.19
N THR A 277 -13.73 -3.31 -8.63
CA THR A 277 -13.76 -4.56 -7.87
C THR A 277 -12.37 -5.00 -7.41
N GLY A 278 -11.33 -4.23 -7.78
CA GLY A 278 -9.94 -4.65 -7.66
C GLY A 278 -9.47 -5.61 -8.75
N LEU A 279 -10.39 -6.13 -9.58
CA LEU A 279 -10.13 -7.10 -10.63
C LEU A 279 -10.41 -6.51 -12.01
N ALA A 280 -9.87 -7.16 -13.04
CA ALA A 280 -10.11 -6.75 -14.43
C ALA A 280 -11.58 -6.98 -14.81
N GLN A 281 -12.20 -5.93 -15.34
CA GLN A 281 -13.56 -5.91 -15.83
C GLN A 281 -13.54 -5.62 -17.34
N THR A 282 -14.24 -6.43 -18.11
CA THR A 282 -14.41 -6.21 -19.56
C THR A 282 -15.62 -5.31 -19.79
N VAL A 283 -15.40 -4.15 -20.41
CA VAL A 283 -16.44 -3.20 -20.81
C VAL A 283 -16.60 -3.25 -22.34
N PRO A 284 -17.71 -3.77 -22.87
CA PRO A 284 -17.90 -3.87 -24.31
C PRO A 284 -18.13 -2.49 -24.96
N VAL A 285 -17.55 -2.28 -26.14
CA VAL A 285 -17.73 -1.08 -26.97
C VAL A 285 -18.47 -1.49 -28.24
N TYR A 286 -19.68 -0.99 -28.45
CA TYR A 286 -20.49 -1.37 -29.60
C TYR A 286 -20.34 -0.36 -30.73
N GLY A 287 -19.69 -0.74 -31.83
CA GLY A 287 -19.47 0.10 -33.00
C GLY A 287 -20.53 -0.08 -34.07
N VAL A 288 -20.93 1.02 -34.71
CA VAL A 288 -21.82 1.02 -35.89
C VAL A 288 -21.29 1.98 -36.95
N VAL A 289 -21.19 1.50 -38.19
CA VAL A 289 -21.16 2.35 -39.39
C VAL A 289 -22.57 2.32 -39.97
N PRO A 290 -23.35 3.41 -39.88
CA PRO A 290 -24.70 3.45 -40.46
C PRO A 290 -24.64 3.36 -41.99
N ALA A 291 -25.78 3.00 -42.59
CA ALA A 291 -25.92 3.04 -44.03
C ALA A 291 -25.72 4.48 -44.55
N GLN A 292 -24.88 4.64 -45.56
CA GLN A 292 -24.50 5.93 -46.15
C GLN A 292 -23.94 5.73 -47.56
N THR A 293 -23.79 6.82 -48.32
CA THR A 293 -23.10 6.78 -49.61
C THR A 293 -21.65 6.35 -49.40
N ALA A 294 -21.23 5.28 -50.07
CA ALA A 294 -19.87 4.77 -49.94
C ALA A 294 -18.87 5.79 -50.55
N PRO A 295 -17.85 6.23 -49.78
CA PRO A 295 -16.76 7.03 -50.34
C PRO A 295 -15.82 6.14 -51.19
N PRO A 296 -14.79 6.70 -51.83
CA PRO A 296 -13.83 5.92 -52.60
C PRO A 296 -13.22 4.77 -51.78
N PRO A 297 -12.92 3.61 -52.40
CA PRO A 297 -12.30 2.49 -51.71
C PRO A 297 -10.99 2.88 -51.01
N GLY A 298 -10.81 2.42 -49.78
CA GLY A 298 -9.62 2.72 -48.97
C GLY A 298 -9.78 2.31 -47.52
N SER A 299 -8.71 2.51 -46.74
CA SER A 299 -8.75 2.36 -45.28
C SER A 299 -9.13 3.69 -44.63
N TYR A 300 -10.02 3.61 -43.64
CA TYR A 300 -10.51 4.75 -42.88
C TYR A 300 -10.28 4.46 -41.40
N THR A 301 -9.65 5.39 -40.69
CA THR A 301 -9.33 5.24 -39.27
C THR A 301 -9.74 6.48 -38.50
N ASP A 302 -9.99 6.30 -37.20
CA ASP A 302 -10.13 7.39 -36.23
C ASP A 302 -9.45 6.96 -34.92
N THR A 303 -9.02 7.92 -34.11
CA THR A 303 -8.41 7.67 -32.80
C THR A 303 -9.32 8.22 -31.71
N ILE A 304 -9.94 7.33 -30.95
CA ILE A 304 -10.76 7.68 -29.79
C ILE A 304 -9.91 7.59 -28.52
N THR A 305 -9.92 8.65 -27.72
CA THR A 305 -9.33 8.65 -26.38
C THR A 305 -10.38 8.23 -25.37
N ALA A 306 -10.10 7.16 -24.64
CA ALA A 306 -10.85 6.76 -23.46
C ALA A 306 -10.19 7.33 -22.20
N THR A 307 -10.94 8.09 -21.42
CA THR A 307 -10.46 8.74 -20.19
C THR A 307 -11.22 8.19 -19.00
N ILE A 308 -10.48 7.65 -18.02
CA ILE A 308 -11.03 7.33 -16.71
C ILE A 308 -11.10 8.61 -15.88
N VAL A 309 -12.25 8.81 -15.22
CA VAL A 309 -12.48 9.90 -14.28
C VAL A 309 -13.01 9.30 -12.98
N PHE A 310 -12.50 9.81 -11.86
CA PHE A 310 -12.93 9.50 -10.50
C PHE A 310 -13.94 10.54 -10.02
#